data_AF-A0A2X3J5G3-F1
#
_entry.id   AF-A0A2X3J5G3-F1
#
_cell.length_a   1.000
_cell.length_b   1.000
_cell.length_c   1.000
_cell.angle_alpha   90.00
_cell.angle_beta   90.00
_cell.angle_gamma   90.00
#
_symmetry.space_group_name_H-M   'P 1'
#
loop_
_entity.id
_entity.type
_entity.pdbx_description
1 polymer ?
#
loop_
_entity_poly.entity_id
_entity_poly.type
_entity_poly.pdbx_seq_one_letter_code
_entity_poly.pdbx_strand_id
1 'polypeptide(L)'
;MKPSRRRFTNRRGGANNGERFRFNLWGGKNDTIILSGDDSNNQKSSLAIGGAVDFLVHPRVVLGLSGYTSDNAEKLSVRTNIEAGSGSSFFYQSQWSNNENSASNNTDFRYYKTISGLGSGSLFYRKSKYRSRRYHSTTDTYGASMSFRLSGMSSLITNLQYTGECRTQRPWR
;
A
#
# COMPACT_ATOMS: atom_id res chain seq x y z
N MET A 1 -15.65 15.13 -31.09
CA MET A 1 -16.09 15.36 -29.70
C MET A 1 -14.91 15.14 -28.76
N LYS A 2 -14.49 16.17 -28.01
CA LYS A 2 -13.35 16.11 -27.07
C LYS A 2 -13.81 15.52 -25.72
N PRO A 3 -13.13 14.52 -25.13
CA PRO A 3 -13.41 14.11 -23.77
C PRO A 3 -12.76 15.10 -22.79
N SER A 4 -13.63 15.62 -21.91
CA SER A 4 -13.33 16.47 -20.76
C SER A 4 -12.30 15.82 -19.83
N ARG A 5 -11.17 16.51 -19.61
CA ARG A 5 -10.18 16.16 -18.59
C ARG A 5 -10.77 16.48 -17.21
N ARG A 6 -11.23 15.46 -16.49
CA ARG A 6 -11.50 15.58 -15.05
C ARG A 6 -10.18 15.77 -14.31
N ARG A 7 -9.87 17.03 -13.97
CA ARG A 7 -8.87 17.37 -12.95
C ARG A 7 -9.29 16.70 -11.64
N PHE A 8 -8.52 15.72 -11.18
CA PHE A 8 -8.50 15.40 -9.77
C PHE A 8 -7.93 16.60 -9.05
N THR A 9 -8.80 17.33 -8.35
CA THR A 9 -8.39 18.41 -7.47
C THR A 9 -7.59 17.81 -6.32
N ASN A 10 -6.37 18.30 -6.16
CA ASN A 10 -5.54 18.10 -4.99
C ASN A 10 -6.36 18.36 -3.72
N ARG A 11 -6.79 17.31 -3.01
CA ARG A 11 -7.02 17.43 -1.57
C ARG A 11 -5.65 17.42 -0.90
N ARG A 12 -5.03 18.61 -0.87
CA ARG A 12 -4.02 18.95 0.11
C ARG A 12 -4.68 18.77 1.49
N GLY A 13 -4.50 17.61 2.10
CA GLY A 13 -4.66 17.49 3.54
C GLY A 13 -3.53 18.32 4.14
N GLY A 14 -3.85 19.56 4.54
CA GLY A 14 -2.90 20.47 5.14
C GLY A 14 -2.30 19.82 6.38
N ALA A 15 -0.99 19.65 6.40
CA ALA A 15 -0.27 19.45 7.65
C ALA A 15 -0.33 20.80 8.37
N ASN A 16 -1.27 20.93 9.29
CA ASN A 16 -1.35 22.07 10.20
C ASN A 16 -0.23 21.89 11.24
N ASN A 17 0.67 22.88 11.38
CA ASN A 17 1.90 22.79 12.20
C ASN A 17 1.67 22.63 13.73
N GLY A 18 0.43 22.42 14.19
CA GLY A 18 0.08 22.11 15.59
C GLY A 18 -0.67 20.79 15.79
N GLU A 19 -1.07 20.10 14.72
CA GLU A 19 -1.89 18.89 14.82
C GLU A 19 -0.99 17.65 14.91
N ARG A 20 -0.97 17.03 16.09
CA ARG A 20 -0.23 15.78 16.36
C ARG A 20 -0.92 14.55 15.78
N PHE A 21 -1.97 14.73 14.97
CA PHE A 21 -2.65 13.65 14.30
C PHE A 21 -3.28 14.12 12.99
N ARG A 22 -3.49 13.19 12.06
CA ARG A 22 -4.22 13.39 10.81
C ARG A 22 -5.23 12.26 10.68
N PHE A 23 -6.48 12.58 10.35
CA PHE A 23 -7.48 11.54 10.06
C PHE A 23 -8.04 11.69 8.64
N ASN A 24 -8.55 10.59 8.12
CA ASN A 24 -9.23 10.53 6.84
C ASN A 24 -10.39 9.53 6.95
N LEU A 25 -11.58 9.93 6.52
CA LEU A 25 -12.76 9.06 6.44
C LEU A 25 -13.22 9.03 4.99
N TRP A 26 -13.60 7.85 4.52
CA TRP A 26 -14.15 7.66 3.19
C TRP A 26 -15.26 6.63 3.20
N GLY A 27 -16.20 6.80 2.28
CA GLY A 27 -17.28 5.85 2.07
C GLY A 27 -17.79 5.96 0.64
N GLY A 28 -18.35 4.87 0.14
CA GLY A 28 -18.87 4.83 -1.22
C GLY A 28 -19.36 3.45 -1.61
N LYS A 29 -19.70 3.32 -2.88
CA LYS A 29 -20.15 2.08 -3.51
C LYS A 29 -18.98 1.50 -4.32
N ASN A 30 -18.65 0.23 -4.09
CA ASN A 30 -17.57 -0.43 -4.81
C ASN A 30 -18.17 -1.12 -6.05
N ASP A 31 -18.08 -0.45 -7.21
CA ASP A 31 -18.53 -1.00 -8.48
C ASP A 31 -17.33 -1.54 -9.26
N THR A 32 -17.31 -2.86 -9.51
CA THR A 32 -16.35 -3.47 -10.42
C THR A 32 -16.79 -3.17 -11.85
N ILE A 33 -16.07 -2.28 -12.55
CA ILE A 33 -16.29 -2.05 -13.98
C ILE A 33 -15.60 -3.19 -14.74
N ILE A 34 -16.38 -4.19 -15.18
CA ILE A 34 -15.90 -5.28 -16.02
C ILE A 34 -15.97 -4.82 -17.48
N LEU A 35 -14.83 -4.79 -18.17
CA LEU A 35 -14.69 -4.36 -19.57
C LEU A 35 -14.73 -5.53 -20.57
N SER A 36 -15.14 -6.73 -20.16
CA SER A 36 -15.14 -7.93 -21.01
C SER A 36 -16.45 -8.71 -20.82
N GLY A 37 -17.16 -8.92 -21.94
CA GLY A 37 -18.51 -9.46 -21.98
C GLY A 37 -18.57 -10.97 -21.78
N ASP A 38 -18.38 -11.42 -20.54
CA ASP A 38 -18.90 -12.71 -20.09
C ASP A 38 -19.66 -12.52 -18.76
N ASP A 39 -20.96 -12.73 -18.88
CA ASP A 39 -22.01 -12.25 -17.99
C ASP A 39 -22.40 -13.32 -16.96
N SER A 40 -21.46 -13.72 -16.10
CA SER A 40 -21.75 -14.76 -15.08
C SER A 40 -21.20 -14.49 -13.68
N ASN A 41 -20.86 -13.26 -13.34
CA ASN A 41 -20.58 -12.91 -11.95
C ASN A 41 -21.28 -11.60 -11.59
N ASN A 42 -22.56 -11.73 -11.19
CA ASN A 42 -23.29 -10.74 -10.41
C ASN A 42 -22.53 -10.47 -9.09
N GLN A 43 -21.41 -9.74 -9.15
CA GLN A 43 -20.85 -9.13 -7.96
C GLN A 43 -21.78 -8.00 -7.58
N LYS A 44 -22.70 -8.31 -6.66
CA LYS A 44 -23.58 -7.35 -6.01
C LYS A 44 -22.71 -6.19 -5.54
N SER A 45 -23.00 -5.01 -6.05
CA SER A 45 -22.27 -3.83 -5.64
C SER A 45 -22.38 -3.66 -4.12
N SER A 46 -21.23 -3.47 -3.48
CA SER A 46 -21.13 -3.46 -2.02
C SER A 46 -20.86 -2.06 -1.50
N LEU A 47 -21.59 -1.68 -0.45
CA LEU A 47 -21.31 -0.46 0.28
C LEU A 47 -20.02 -0.65 1.08
N ALA A 48 -19.20 0.39 1.09
CA ALA A 48 -17.82 0.36 1.51
C ALA A 48 -17.58 1.58 2.40
N ILE A 49 -17.18 1.39 3.67
CA ILE A 49 -16.80 2.48 4.58
C ILE A 49 -15.43 2.22 5.19
N GLY A 50 -14.64 3.27 5.39
CA GLY A 50 -13.31 3.14 5.97
C GLY A 50 -12.79 4.44 6.53
N GLY A 51 -11.71 4.28 7.29
CA GLY A 51 -11.05 5.39 7.94
C GLY A 51 -9.59 5.09 8.21
N ALA A 52 -8.81 6.16 8.36
CA ALA A 52 -7.43 6.11 8.77
C ALA A 52 -7.14 7.26 9.74
N VAL A 53 -6.27 7.00 10.70
CA VAL A 53 -5.72 8.00 11.61
C VAL A 53 -4.22 7.79 11.71
N ASP A 54 -3.46 8.86 11.60
CA ASP A 54 -2.02 8.92 11.84
C ASP A 54 -1.77 9.80 13.06
N PHE A 55 -0.86 9.39 13.93
CA PHE A 55 -0.42 10.11 15.12
C PHE A 55 1.07 10.42 15.01
N LEU A 56 1.46 11.67 15.21
CA LEU A 56 2.83 12.09 15.42
C LEU A 56 3.20 11.82 16.89
N VAL A 57 3.65 10.60 17.17
CA VAL A 57 3.98 10.15 18.53
C VAL A 57 5.36 10.64 19.00
N HIS A 58 6.21 11.03 18.05
CA HIS A 58 7.51 11.67 18.27
C HIS A 58 7.77 12.63 17.10
N PRO A 59 8.60 13.69 17.22
CA PRO A 59 8.90 14.61 16.11
C PRO A 59 9.42 13.94 14.82
N ARG A 60 9.81 12.67 14.90
CA ARG A 60 10.33 11.85 13.81
C ARG A 60 9.58 10.53 13.62
N VAL A 61 8.51 10.28 14.36
CA VAL A 61 7.78 9.01 14.30
C VAL A 61 6.29 9.26 14.14
N VAL A 62 5.75 8.71 13.06
CA VAL A 62 4.32 8.66 12.79
C VAL A 62 3.85 7.22 12.96
N LEU A 63 2.75 7.03 13.68
CA LEU A 63 2.04 5.76 13.82
C LEU A 63 0.65 5.90 13.21
N GLY A 64 0.29 5.03 12.27
CA GLY A 64 -1.00 5.05 11.60
C GLY A 64 -1.80 3.77 11.82
N LEU A 65 -3.11 3.94 11.96
CA LEU A 65 -4.10 2.87 11.98
C LEU A 65 -5.11 3.14 10.88
N SER A 66 -5.51 2.12 10.12
CA SER A 66 -6.59 2.25 9.16
C SER A 66 -7.45 1.00 9.12
N GLY A 67 -8.75 1.20 8.94
CA GLY A 67 -9.72 0.14 8.84
C GLY A 67 -10.66 0.39 7.67
N TYR A 68 -11.21 -0.69 7.16
CA TYR A 68 -12.23 -0.67 6.12
C TYR A 68 -13.17 -1.86 6.33
N THR A 69 -14.45 -1.64 6.11
CA THR A 69 -15.47 -2.70 6.11
C THR A 69 -16.47 -2.48 4.97
N SER A 70 -17.05 -3.59 4.52
CA SER A 70 -18.07 -3.71 3.50
C SER A 70 -18.86 -4.98 3.74
N ASP A 71 -19.91 -5.19 2.95
CA ASP A 71 -20.82 -6.34 3.14
C ASP A 71 -20.07 -7.69 3.18
N ASN A 72 -18.99 -7.82 2.40
CA ASN A 72 -18.29 -9.09 2.23
C ASN A 72 -16.83 -9.03 2.67
N ALA A 73 -16.30 -7.87 3.07
CA ALA A 73 -14.85 -7.73 3.31
C ALA A 73 -14.50 -6.73 4.39
N GLU A 74 -13.50 -7.11 5.19
CA GLU A 74 -12.88 -6.28 6.21
C GLU A 74 -11.38 -6.18 5.98
N LYS A 75 -10.81 -5.02 6.32
CA LYS A 75 -9.38 -4.77 6.30
C LYS A 75 -8.97 -3.96 7.53
N LEU A 76 -7.86 -4.33 8.12
CA LEU A 76 -7.20 -3.59 9.19
C LEU A 76 -5.72 -3.42 8.81
N SER A 77 -5.16 -2.24 9.05
CA SER A 77 -3.74 -1.98 8.83
C SER A 77 -3.17 -1.13 9.96
N VAL A 78 -1.95 -1.48 10.35
CA VAL A 78 -1.08 -0.65 11.20
C VAL A 78 0.12 -0.25 10.36
N ARG A 79 0.55 1.01 10.47
CA ARG A 79 1.75 1.51 9.80
C ARG A 79 2.58 2.38 10.72
N THR A 80 3.87 2.48 10.45
CA THR A 80 4.73 3.48 11.06
C THR A 80 5.73 4.02 10.04
N ASN A 81 6.07 5.30 10.20
CA ASN A 81 7.13 5.96 9.46
C ASN A 81 8.07 6.62 10.47
N ILE A 82 9.37 6.31 10.38
CA ILE A 82 10.41 6.79 11.28
C ILE A 82 11.45 7.54 10.46
N GLU A 83 11.64 8.82 10.74
CA GLU A 83 12.75 9.61 10.21
C GLU A 83 14.00 9.35 11.07
N ALA A 84 14.98 8.64 10.51
CA ALA A 84 16.22 8.29 11.22
C ALA A 84 17.29 9.40 11.17
N GLY A 85 17.05 10.47 10.41
CA GLY A 85 17.97 11.61 10.24
C GLY A 85 18.80 11.53 8.95
N SER A 86 19.43 12.64 8.58
CA SER A 86 20.31 12.75 7.40
C SER A 86 19.67 12.23 6.10
N GLY A 87 18.41 12.57 5.86
CA GLY A 87 17.65 12.15 4.68
C GLY A 87 17.27 10.68 4.64
N SER A 88 17.32 9.96 5.77
CA SER A 88 16.90 8.56 5.86
C SER A 88 15.58 8.37 6.59
N SER A 89 14.78 7.42 6.12
CA SER A 89 13.53 7.04 6.77
C SER A 89 13.24 5.54 6.64
N PHE A 90 12.50 5.03 7.62
CA PHE A 90 12.00 3.66 7.64
C PHE A 90 10.49 3.68 7.58
N PHE A 91 9.92 2.77 6.80
CA PHE A 91 8.50 2.55 6.72
C PHE A 91 8.20 1.09 7.06
N TYR A 92 7.18 0.88 7.87
CA TYR A 92 6.65 -0.44 8.15
C TYR A 92 5.13 -0.40 8.06
N GLN A 93 4.53 -1.41 7.46
CA GLN A 93 3.09 -1.62 7.44
C GLN A 93 2.76 -3.10 7.56
N SER A 94 1.76 -3.42 8.36
CA SER A 94 1.13 -4.73 8.39
C SER A 94 -0.36 -4.57 8.18
N GLN A 95 -0.92 -5.34 7.25
CA GLN A 95 -2.32 -5.28 6.86
C GLN A 95 -2.92 -6.67 6.85
N TRP A 96 -4.06 -6.81 7.52
CA TRP A 96 -4.89 -7.99 7.52
C TRP A 96 -6.15 -7.70 6.71
N SER A 97 -6.58 -8.66 5.92
CA SER A 97 -7.84 -8.60 5.20
C SER A 97 -8.55 -9.93 5.32
N ASN A 98 -9.85 -9.87 5.55
CA ASN A 98 -10.72 -11.03 5.50
C ASN A 98 -11.90 -10.73 4.58
N ASN A 99 -12.35 -11.75 3.86
CA ASN A 99 -13.56 -11.75 3.05
C ASN A 99 -14.14 -13.18 3.13
N GLU A 100 -15.40 -13.37 2.79
CA GLU A 100 -16.16 -14.63 2.83
C GLU A 100 -15.36 -15.89 2.46
N ASN A 101 -14.51 -15.78 1.43
CA ASN A 101 -13.79 -16.93 0.87
C ASN A 101 -12.27 -16.92 1.11
N SER A 102 -11.72 -15.84 1.63
CA SER A 102 -10.27 -15.69 1.74
C SER A 102 -9.82 -14.71 2.79
N ALA A 103 -8.68 -15.01 3.40
CA ALA A 103 -7.94 -14.11 4.26
C ALA A 103 -6.56 -13.83 3.66
N SER A 104 -6.05 -12.62 3.88
CA SER A 104 -4.67 -12.26 3.55
C SER A 104 -4.02 -11.47 4.67
N ASN A 105 -2.71 -11.61 4.76
CA ASN A 105 -1.86 -10.83 5.64
C ASN A 105 -0.66 -10.34 4.82
N ASN A 106 -0.50 -9.02 4.75
CA ASN A 106 0.57 -8.37 4.02
C ASN A 106 1.44 -7.56 4.98
N THR A 107 2.74 -7.77 4.91
CA THR A 107 3.74 -6.98 5.64
C THR A 107 4.64 -6.28 4.63
N ASP A 108 4.93 -5.01 4.83
CA ASP A 108 5.81 -4.20 4.00
C ASP A 108 6.79 -3.46 4.91
N PHE A 109 8.08 -3.62 4.65
CA PHE A 109 9.16 -2.90 5.30
C PHE A 109 9.99 -2.21 4.23
N ARG A 110 10.30 -0.93 4.43
CA ARG A 110 11.10 -0.15 3.49
C ARG A 110 12.08 0.74 4.22
N TYR A 111 13.26 0.86 3.65
CA TYR A 111 14.25 1.87 3.99
C TYR A 111 14.40 2.83 2.82
N TYR A 112 14.44 4.12 3.11
CA TYR A 112 14.72 5.17 2.14
C TYR A 112 15.95 5.95 2.57
N LYS A 113 16.75 6.36 1.59
CA LYS A 113 17.89 7.24 1.80
C LYS A 113 17.98 8.26 0.68
N THR A 114 18.00 9.53 1.06
CA THR A 114 18.38 10.63 0.18
C THR A 114 19.83 11.01 0.46
N ILE A 115 20.62 11.16 -0.59
CA ILE A 115 22.00 11.61 -0.56
C ILE A 115 22.02 12.99 -1.23
N SER A 116 22.18 14.04 -0.42
CA SER A 116 22.16 15.43 -0.90
C SER A 116 23.12 15.64 -2.07
N GLY A 117 22.61 16.24 -3.14
CA GLY A 117 23.39 16.54 -4.36
C GLY A 117 23.65 15.34 -5.28
N LEU A 118 23.43 14.10 -4.83
CA LEU A 118 23.76 12.90 -5.59
C LEU A 118 22.53 12.11 -6.03
N GLY A 119 21.52 11.93 -5.17
CA GLY A 119 20.41 11.06 -5.52
C GLY A 119 19.62 10.53 -4.33
N SER A 120 18.89 9.43 -4.56
CA SER A 120 18.17 8.71 -3.52
C SER A 120 18.05 7.24 -3.84
N GLY A 121 17.86 6.41 -2.82
CA GLY A 121 17.60 4.99 -2.99
C GLY A 121 16.62 4.47 -1.96
N SER A 122 16.11 3.28 -2.24
CA SER A 122 15.28 2.54 -1.31
C SER A 122 15.58 1.05 -1.35
N LEU A 123 15.37 0.38 -0.23
CA LEU A 123 15.34 -1.07 -0.10
C LEU A 123 13.98 -1.45 0.48
N PHE A 124 13.39 -2.53 -0.01
CA PHE A 124 12.14 -3.01 0.55
C PHE A 124 12.09 -4.53 0.64
N TYR A 125 11.30 -4.98 1.62
CA TYR A 125 10.86 -6.35 1.78
C TYR A 125 9.34 -6.35 1.95
N ARG A 126 8.67 -7.23 1.21
CA ARG A 126 7.23 -7.44 1.31
C ARG A 126 6.95 -8.92 1.49
N LYS A 127 6.10 -9.25 2.45
CA LYS A 127 5.54 -10.59 2.63
C LYS A 127 4.05 -10.55 2.40
N SER A 128 3.54 -11.41 1.53
CA SER A 128 2.11 -11.59 1.32
C SER A 128 1.74 -13.03 1.60
N LYS A 129 0.86 -13.24 2.57
CA LYS A 129 0.23 -14.53 2.85
C LYS A 129 -1.20 -14.46 2.38
N TYR A 130 -1.61 -15.44 1.59
CA TYR A 130 -2.97 -15.59 1.14
C TYR A 130 -3.48 -16.98 1.50
N ARG A 131 -4.73 -17.03 1.96
CA ARG A 131 -5.42 -18.27 2.31
C ARG A 131 -6.85 -18.20 1.80
N SER A 132 -7.26 -19.23 1.09
CA SER A 132 -8.65 -19.56 0.79
C SER A 132 -8.97 -20.96 1.28
N ARG A 133 -10.19 -21.45 1.03
CA ARG A 133 -10.58 -22.82 1.38
C ARG A 133 -9.69 -23.89 0.75
N ARG A 134 -9.19 -23.67 -0.47
CA ARG A 134 -8.46 -24.68 -1.26
C ARG A 134 -6.98 -24.38 -1.45
N TYR A 135 -6.58 -23.14 -1.20
CA TYR A 135 -5.30 -22.64 -1.64
C TYR A 135 -4.64 -21.77 -0.58
N HIS A 136 -3.35 -22.01 -0.39
CA HIS A 136 -2.48 -21.23 0.47
C HIS A 136 -1.26 -20.80 -0.33
N SER A 137 -0.93 -19.52 -0.28
CA SER A 137 0.35 -19.03 -0.80
C SER A 137 1.03 -18.09 0.16
N THR A 138 2.36 -18.14 0.13
CA THR A 138 3.22 -17.16 0.75
C THR A 138 4.17 -16.64 -0.31
N THR A 139 4.21 -15.32 -0.47
CA THR A 139 5.09 -14.63 -1.40
C THR A 139 6.00 -13.72 -0.61
N ASP A 140 7.31 -13.87 -0.81
CA ASP A 140 8.33 -12.99 -0.24
C ASP A 140 8.97 -12.22 -1.40
N THR A 141 8.96 -10.89 -1.32
CA THR A 141 9.51 -10.00 -2.33
C THR A 141 10.54 -9.08 -1.71
N TYR A 142 11.72 -9.04 -2.32
CA TYR A 142 12.79 -8.12 -1.99
C TYR A 142 12.98 -7.18 -3.17
N GLY A 143 13.31 -5.93 -2.91
CA GLY A 143 13.64 -5.03 -3.98
C GLY A 143 14.46 -3.84 -3.53
N ALA A 144 15.04 -3.19 -4.53
CA ALA A 144 15.88 -2.03 -4.38
C ALA A 144 15.57 -1.05 -5.51
N SER A 145 15.63 0.24 -5.20
CA SER A 145 15.66 1.27 -6.23
C SER A 145 16.74 2.28 -5.92
N MET A 146 17.35 2.84 -6.95
CA MET A 146 18.33 3.91 -6.84
C MET A 146 18.11 4.90 -7.96
N SER A 147 18.25 6.18 -7.64
CA SER A 147 18.25 7.30 -8.57
C SER A 147 19.49 8.13 -8.30
N PHE A 148 20.28 8.40 -9.34
CA PHE A 148 21.50 9.19 -9.26
C PHE A 148 21.48 10.30 -10.30
N ARG A 149 21.96 11.48 -9.92
CA ARG A 149 22.31 12.56 -10.84
C ARG A 149 23.79 12.42 -11.17
N LEU A 150 24.08 12.29 -12.45
CA LEU A 150 25.44 12.23 -12.98
C LEU A 150 25.90 13.66 -13.33
N SER A 151 27.20 13.86 -13.48
CA SER A 151 27.73 15.11 -14.04
C SER A 151 27.21 15.31 -15.48
N GLY A 152 27.01 16.56 -15.89
CA GLY A 152 26.59 16.87 -17.26
C GLY A 152 25.10 16.60 -17.56
N MET A 153 24.20 16.91 -16.62
CA MET A 153 22.73 16.83 -16.77
C MET A 153 22.14 15.42 -16.98
N SER A 154 22.93 14.37 -16.81
CA SER A 154 22.47 12.99 -16.95
C SER A 154 21.93 12.43 -15.64
N SER A 155 21.09 11.39 -15.71
CA SER A 155 20.60 10.69 -14.52
C SER A 155 20.48 9.19 -14.79
N LEU A 156 20.70 8.38 -13.75
CA LEU A 156 20.56 6.94 -13.78
C LEU A 156 19.48 6.53 -12.78
N ILE A 157 18.54 5.70 -13.21
CA ILE A 157 17.53 5.11 -12.33
C ILE A 157 17.61 3.59 -12.50
N THR A 158 17.82 2.88 -11.39
CA THR A 158 17.90 1.42 -11.36
C THR A 158 16.82 0.88 -10.43
N ASN A 159 16.11 -0.15 -10.87
CA ASN A 159 15.13 -0.87 -10.06
C ASN A 159 15.44 -2.36 -10.14
N LEU A 160 15.50 -3.02 -8.99
CA LEU A 160 15.72 -4.45 -8.86
C LEU A 160 14.61 -5.03 -7.99
N GLN A 161 14.07 -6.17 -8.40
CA GLN A 161 13.07 -6.89 -7.61
C GLN A 161 13.30 -8.39 -7.79
N TYR A 162 13.25 -9.10 -6.66
CA TYR A 162 13.21 -10.55 -6.60
C TYR A 162 11.97 -10.99 -5.83
N THR A 163 11.21 -11.93 -6.39
CA THR A 163 9.98 -12.45 -5.80
C THR A 163 10.06 -13.97 -5.74
N GLY A 164 10.03 -14.52 -4.53
CA GLY A 164 9.87 -15.95 -4.27
C GLY A 164 8.43 -16.27 -3.88
N GLU A 165 7.90 -17.38 -4.37
CA GLU A 165 6.54 -17.83 -4.05
C GLU A 165 6.53 -19.31 -3.66
N CYS A 166 5.83 -19.61 -2.56
CA CYS A 166 5.50 -20.96 -2.15
C CYS A 166 3.98 -21.13 -2.18
N ARG A 167 3.49 -22.12 -2.93
CA ARG A 167 2.07 -22.44 -3.09
C ARG A 167 1.79 -23.85 -2.60
N THR A 168 0.71 -24.04 -1.86
CA THR A 168 0.22 -25.37 -1.48
C THR A 168 -1.26 -25.47 -1.82
N GLN A 169 -1.62 -26.48 -2.62
CA GLN A 169 -3.00 -26.88 -2.86
C GLN A 169 -3.34 -28.09 -1.99
N ARG A 170 -4.53 -28.09 -1.40
CA ARG A 170 -5.05 -29.32 -0.78
C ARG A 170 -5.65 -30.21 -1.89
N PRO A 171 -5.33 -31.52 -1.92
CA PRO A 171 -5.99 -32.46 -2.83
C PRO A 171 -7.48 -32.58 -2.47
N TRP A 172 -8.30 -32.82 -3.49
CA TRP A 172 -9.73 -33.09 -3.33
C TRP A 172 -9.93 -34.34 -2.46
N ARG A 173 -10.80 -34.23 -1.45
CA ARG A 173 -11.35 -35.36 -0.70
C ARG A 173 -12.80 -35.54 -1.09
#